data_AF-A0A941WDI3-F1
#
_entry.id   AF-A0A941WDI3-F1
#
_cell.length_a   1.000
_cell.length_b   1.000
_cell.length_c   1.000
_cell.angle_alpha   90.00
_cell.angle_beta   90.00
_cell.angle_gamma   90.00
#
_symmetry.space_group_name_H-M   'P 1'
#
loop_
_entity.id
_entity.type
_entity.pdbx_description
1 polymer ?
#
loop_
_entity_poly.entity_id
_entity_poly.type
_entity_poly.pdbx_seq_one_letter_code
_entity_poly.pdbx_strand_id
1 'polypeptide(L)'
;TALFAPPSGSFSDTALEVCADLGYRLIMWSKDTIDWRDQDGDKIYRRATENLANGDLVLMHPTKETANTLPAVLDYYASVGFAAVTVSRNLEET
;
A
#
# COMPACT_ATOMS: atom_id res chain seq x y z
N THR A 1 -6.45 16.22 -0.26
CA THR A 1 -4.98 16.27 -0.10
C THR A 1 -4.34 15.60 -1.30
N ALA A 2 -3.32 16.20 -1.89
CA ALA A 2 -2.52 15.53 -2.91
C ALA A 2 -1.47 14.65 -2.22
N LEU A 3 -1.33 13.39 -2.64
CA LEU A 3 -0.42 12.42 -2.03
C LEU A 3 0.78 12.17 -2.94
N PHE A 4 1.96 11.99 -2.35
CA PHE A 4 3.18 11.66 -3.08
C PHE A 4 3.81 10.42 -2.49
N ALA A 5 4.01 9.38 -3.30
CA ALA A 5 4.76 8.18 -2.91
C ALA A 5 6.15 8.25 -3.56
N PRO A 6 7.25 8.34 -2.79
CA PRO A 6 8.58 8.44 -3.36
C PRO A 6 8.97 7.13 -4.06
N PRO A 7 9.61 7.19 -5.25
CA PRO A 7 10.12 6.01 -5.92
C PRO A 7 11.01 5.18 -4.99
N SER A 8 10.76 3.87 -4.95
CA SER A 8 11.49 2.92 -4.10
C SER A 8 11.47 3.23 -2.60
N GLY A 9 10.60 4.13 -2.13
CA GLY A 9 10.55 4.54 -0.72
C GLY A 9 11.74 5.42 -0.31
N SER A 10 12.54 5.89 -1.26
CA SER A 10 13.73 6.68 -0.99
C SER A 10 13.37 8.17 -0.89
N PHE A 11 13.53 8.75 0.29
CA PHE A 11 13.34 10.18 0.52
C PHE A 11 14.41 10.76 1.45
N SER A 12 14.51 12.09 1.47
CA SER A 12 15.34 12.87 2.39
C SER A 12 14.51 13.96 3.05
N ASP A 13 15.06 14.63 4.05
CA ASP A 13 14.40 15.79 4.68
C ASP A 13 14.05 16.87 3.65
N THR A 14 14.96 17.13 2.70
CA THR A 14 14.69 18.05 1.58
C THR A 14 13.51 17.59 0.73
N ALA A 15 13.38 16.29 0.43
CA ALA A 15 12.25 15.79 -0.34
C ALA A 15 10.93 15.94 0.43
N LEU A 16 10.95 15.74 1.76
CA LEU A 16 9.81 15.93 2.63
C LEU A 16 9.36 17.40 2.67
N GLU A 17 10.31 18.33 2.83
CA GLU A 17 10.09 19.78 2.81
C GLU A 17 9.49 20.24 1.48
N VAL A 18 10.10 19.84 0.36
CA VAL A 18 9.61 20.20 -0.98
C VAL A 18 8.20 19.66 -1.23
N CYS A 19 7.91 18.43 -0.78
CA CYS A 19 6.54 17.89 -0.88
C CYS A 19 5.55 18.77 -0.10
N ALA A 20 5.90 19.15 1.13
CA ALA A 20 5.06 19.99 1.97
C ALA A 20 4.83 21.39 1.34
N ASP A 21 5.88 22.03 0.82
CA ASP A 21 5.81 23.34 0.15
C ASP A 21 4.94 23.31 -1.10
N LEU A 22 4.93 22.20 -1.83
CA LEU A 22 4.08 21.97 -2.99
C LEU A 22 2.66 21.50 -2.61
N GLY A 23 2.33 21.38 -1.33
CA GLY A 23 1.02 20.95 -0.84
C GLY A 23 0.77 19.44 -0.92
N TYR A 24 1.81 18.64 -1.13
CA TYR A 24 1.75 17.18 -1.07
C TYR A 24 2.01 16.66 0.34
N ARG A 25 1.31 15.57 0.68
CA ARG A 25 1.69 14.71 1.81
C ARG A 25 2.49 13.53 1.26
N LEU A 26 3.74 13.40 1.69
CA LEU A 26 4.56 12.21 1.40
C LEU A 26 3.99 11.02 2.17
N ILE A 27 3.73 9.91 1.47
CA ILE A 27 3.21 8.67 2.05
C ILE A 27 4.18 7.52 1.82
N MET A 28 4.15 6.56 2.73
CA MET A 28 4.88 5.30 2.67
C MET A 28 3.89 4.13 2.79
N TRP A 29 4.39 2.92 2.98
CA TRP A 29 3.61 1.72 3.22
C TRP A 29 4.07 1.02 4.49
N SER A 30 3.17 0.28 5.14
CA SER A 30 3.48 -0.57 6.29
C SER A 30 3.71 -2.03 5.89
N LYS A 31 3.21 -2.44 4.72
CA LYS A 31 3.37 -3.78 4.16
C LYS A 31 3.84 -3.71 2.70
N ASP A 32 4.80 -4.55 2.33
CA ASP A 32 5.28 -4.69 0.96
C ASP A 32 5.04 -6.12 0.47
N THR A 33 4.32 -6.26 -0.66
CA THR A 33 4.07 -7.56 -1.28
C THR A 33 5.29 -8.12 -2.01
N ILE A 34 6.23 -7.26 -2.40
CA ILE A 34 7.42 -7.59 -3.19
C ILE A 34 7.02 -8.29 -4.51
N ASP A 35 5.85 -7.93 -5.03
CA ASP A 35 5.25 -8.48 -6.25
C ASP A 35 6.12 -8.25 -7.50
N TRP A 36 6.86 -7.14 -7.52
CA TRP A 36 7.81 -6.78 -8.56
C TRP A 36 8.96 -7.78 -8.73
N ARG A 37 9.32 -8.53 -7.68
CA ARG A 37 10.43 -9.50 -7.69
C ARG A 37 9.95 -10.93 -7.81
N ASP A 38 9.00 -11.33 -6.97
CA ASP A 38 8.74 -12.75 -6.73
C ASP A 38 7.77 -13.37 -7.75
N GLN A 39 6.88 -12.56 -8.36
CA GLN A 39 5.89 -13.01 -9.36
C GLN A 39 5.21 -14.34 -8.96
N ASP A 40 4.77 -14.42 -7.71
CA ASP A 40 4.22 -15.62 -7.09
C ASP A 40 2.99 -15.20 -6.28
N GLY A 41 1.81 -15.63 -6.73
CA GLY A 41 0.53 -15.25 -6.14
C GLY A 41 0.38 -15.66 -4.67
N ASP A 42 0.91 -16.82 -4.28
CA ASP A 42 0.81 -17.27 -2.89
C ASP A 42 1.66 -16.39 -1.95
N LYS A 43 2.84 -15.97 -2.42
CA LYS A 43 3.68 -15.02 -1.67
C LYS A 43 3.04 -13.63 -1.57
N ILE A 44 2.45 -13.14 -2.66
CA ILE A 44 1.73 -11.86 -2.69
C ILE A 44 0.56 -11.90 -1.71
N TYR A 45 -0.28 -12.93 -1.81
CA TYR A 45 -1.44 -13.13 -0.93
C TYR A 45 -1.00 -13.16 0.54
N ARG A 46 0.00 -14.00 0.87
CA ARG A 46 0.46 -14.13 2.25
C ARG A 46 0.96 -12.81 2.82
N ARG A 47 1.81 -12.08 2.10
CA ARG A 47 2.37 -10.80 2.57
C ARG A 47 1.33 -9.68 2.67
N ALA A 48 0.30 -9.71 1.82
CA ALA A 48 -0.80 -8.76 1.90
C ALA A 48 -1.72 -9.03 3.09
N THR A 49 -1.88 -10.30 3.49
CA THR A 49 -2.91 -10.72 4.45
C THR A 49 -2.38 -11.06 5.84
N GLU A 50 -1.11 -11.46 5.96
CA GLU A 50 -0.52 -11.88 7.23
C GLU A 50 -0.41 -10.70 8.22
N ASN A 51 -0.87 -10.91 9.46
CA ASN A 51 -0.82 -9.92 10.53
C ASN A 51 -1.35 -8.54 10.12
N LEU A 52 -2.45 -8.51 9.36
CA LEU A 52 -3.09 -7.28 8.93
C LEU A 52 -3.67 -6.51 10.13
N ALA A 53 -3.43 -5.20 10.16
CA ALA A 53 -3.94 -4.30 11.18
C ALA A 53 -4.72 -3.13 10.54
N ASN A 54 -5.64 -2.55 11.31
CA ASN A 54 -6.35 -1.36 10.87
C ASN A 54 -5.35 -0.22 10.61
N GLY A 55 -5.53 0.51 9.51
CA GLY A 55 -4.61 1.57 9.10
C GLY A 55 -3.45 1.10 8.21
N ASP A 56 -3.27 -0.20 7.97
CA ASP A 56 -2.20 -0.70 7.10
C ASP A 56 -2.28 -0.11 5.67
N LEU A 57 -1.12 0.27 5.14
CA LEU A 57 -0.93 0.68 3.76
C LEU A 57 -0.11 -0.40 3.05
N VAL A 58 -0.71 -1.07 2.07
CA VAL A 58 -0.10 -2.20 1.37
C VAL A 58 0.44 -1.76 0.01
N LEU A 59 1.75 -1.87 -0.19
CA LEU A 59 2.41 -1.58 -1.46
C LEU A 59 2.24 -2.75 -2.44
N MET A 60 1.78 -2.41 -3.64
CA MET A 60 1.64 -3.29 -4.80
C MET A 60 1.97 -2.53 -6.09
N HIS A 61 2.27 -3.26 -7.16
CA HIS A 61 2.49 -2.77 -8.52
C HIS A 61 1.53 -3.45 -9.50
N PRO A 62 1.27 -2.88 -10.70
CA PRO A 62 0.43 -3.51 -11.72
C PRO A 62 1.15 -4.66 -12.44
N THR A 63 1.53 -5.69 -11.69
CA THR A 63 2.08 -6.93 -12.23
C THR A 63 0.96 -7.90 -12.59
N LYS A 64 1.24 -8.88 -13.47
CA LYS A 64 0.30 -9.94 -13.82
C LYS A 64 -0.16 -10.72 -12.58
N GLU A 65 0.77 -11.06 -11.69
CA GLU A 65 0.45 -11.88 -10.52
C GLU A 65 -0.30 -11.09 -9.44
N THR A 66 -0.02 -9.79 -9.30
CA THR A 66 -0.87 -8.90 -8.48
C THR A 66 -2.29 -8.87 -9.01
N ALA A 67 -2.48 -8.71 -10.33
CA ALA A 67 -3.82 -8.69 -10.93
C ALA A 67 -4.58 -10.01 -10.71
N ASN A 68 -3.91 -11.16 -10.82
CA ASN A 68 -4.51 -12.47 -10.58
C ASN A 68 -4.87 -12.70 -9.10
N THR A 69 -4.05 -12.18 -8.18
CA THR A 69 -4.14 -12.46 -6.74
C THR A 69 -5.04 -11.48 -5.99
N LEU A 70 -5.17 -10.24 -6.49
CA LEU A 70 -5.91 -9.16 -5.84
C LEU A 70 -7.34 -9.54 -5.43
N PRO A 71 -8.15 -10.27 -6.22
CA PRO A 71 -9.48 -10.68 -5.80
C PRO A 71 -9.49 -11.46 -4.48
N ALA A 72 -8.60 -12.45 -4.33
CA ALA A 72 -8.51 -13.26 -3.12
C ALA A 72 -8.07 -12.43 -1.90
N VAL A 73 -7.17 -11.45 -2.09
CA VAL A 73 -6.74 -10.53 -1.02
C VAL A 73 -7.92 -9.68 -0.53
N LEU A 74 -8.71 -9.13 -1.46
CA LEU A 74 -9.87 -8.31 -1.13
C LEU A 74 -10.98 -9.13 -0.44
N ASP A 75 -11.21 -10.36 -0.90
CA ASP A 75 -12.14 -11.30 -0.26
C ASP A 75 -11.71 -11.61 1.17
N TYR A 76 -10.42 -11.84 1.40
CA TYR A 76 -9.88 -12.05 2.74
C TYR A 76 -10.12 -10.82 3.63
N TYR A 77 -9.77 -9.61 3.17
CA TYR A 77 -9.99 -8.37 3.95
C TYR A 77 -11.45 -8.24 4.38
N ALA A 78 -12.38 -8.44 3.46
CA ALA A 78 -13.82 -8.40 3.78
C ALA A 78 -14.21 -9.48 4.79
N SER A 79 -13.67 -10.70 4.66
CA SER A 79 -13.99 -11.83 5.56
C SER A 79 -13.56 -11.61 7.01
N VAL A 80 -12.50 -10.83 7.25
CA VAL A 80 -12.00 -10.49 8.59
C VAL A 80 -12.44 -9.11 9.07
N GLY A 81 -13.38 -8.47 8.36
CA GLY A 81 -14.01 -7.22 8.77
C GLY A 81 -13.23 -5.94 8.40
N PHE A 82 -12.21 -6.04 7.55
CA PHE A 82 -11.54 -4.86 6.99
C PHE A 82 -12.20 -4.40 5.69
N ALA A 83 -12.07 -3.10 5.40
CA ALA A 83 -12.47 -2.52 4.14
C ALA A 83 -11.24 -1.98 3.40
N ALA A 84 -11.06 -2.39 2.14
CA ALA A 84 -10.08 -1.76 1.27
C ALA A 84 -10.59 -0.39 0.83
N VAL A 85 -9.87 0.67 1.21
CA VAL A 85 -10.24 2.06 0.91
C VAL A 85 -9.06 2.80 0.26
N THR A 86 -9.32 4.01 -0.26
CA THR A 86 -8.24 4.87 -0.74
C THR A 86 -7.36 5.33 0.42
N VAL A 87 -6.10 5.65 0.14
CA VAL A 87 -5.17 6.17 1.17
C VAL A 87 -5.72 7.41 1.86
N SER A 88 -6.34 8.33 1.11
CA SER A 88 -6.95 9.54 1.69
C SER A 88 -7.99 9.21 2.75
N ARG A 89 -8.87 8.23 2.49
CA ARG A 89 -9.90 7.82 3.44
C ARG A 89 -9.29 7.16 4.68
N ASN A 90 -8.30 6.29 4.49
CA ASN A 90 -7.62 5.62 5.60
C ASN A 90 -6.96 6.64 6.56
N LEU A 91 -6.36 7.70 6.01
CA LEU A 91 -5.70 8.78 6.76
C LEU A 91 -6.68 9.77 7.44
N GLU A 92 -7.97 9.77 7.08
CA GLU A 92 -9.00 10.59 7.72
C GLU A 92 -9.67 9.87 8.89
N GLU A 93 -9.68 8.53 8.86
CA GLU A 93 -10.29 7.67 9.88
C GLU A 93 -9.29 7.21 10.96
N THR A 94 -8.04 7.70 10.91
CA THR A 94 -6.97 7.49 11.92
C THR A 94 -6.54 8.80 12.55
#